data_AF-A0A8T3LT22-F1
#
_entry.id   AF-A0A8T3LT22-F1
#
_cell.length_a   1.000
_cell.length_b   1.000
_cell.length_c   1.000
_cell.angle_alpha   90.00
_cell.angle_beta   90.00
_cell.angle_gamma   90.00
#
_symmetry.space_group_name_H-M   'P 1'
#
loop_
_entity.id
_entity.type
_entity.pdbx_description
1 polymer ?
#
loop_
_entity_poly.entity_id
_entity_poly.type
_entity_poly.pdbx_seq_one_letter_code
_entity_poly.pdbx_strand_id
1 'polypeptide(L)'
;MCCEVYRPATESVVCSRAANAHCGQSLPRGTTNAPLTALRRDGSLRPHKKECFSLFTYTDKTLSCVDCNTEFSFTASDQQFYADRQFSEPRRCPACRAAKKAARGESSGSYSNGGGYGGGGGGGYSDRPREMFSATCDSCGKEARVPFRPTGTKPVYCSDCFRR
;
A
#
# COMPACT_ATOMS: atom_id res chain seq x y z
N MET A 1 -18.94 29.17 42.65
CA MET A 1 -17.48 29.35 42.55
C MET A 1 -16.80 28.48 43.61
N CYS A 2 -15.68 27.86 43.23
CA CYS A 2 -14.76 26.99 44.00
C CYS A 2 -15.34 25.61 44.37
N CYS A 3 -15.06 24.53 43.63
CA CYS A 3 -13.78 23.79 43.55
C CYS A 3 -13.22 23.49 44.94
N GLU A 4 -13.25 22.23 45.38
CA GLU A 4 -12.04 21.41 45.52
C GLU A 4 -12.28 20.01 46.12
N VAL A 5 -11.67 19.03 45.43
CA VAL A 5 -10.99 17.83 45.95
C VAL A 5 -11.85 16.66 46.47
N TYR A 6 -12.03 15.70 45.57
CA TYR A 6 -12.27 14.29 45.87
C TYR A 6 -10.93 13.59 46.17
N ARG A 7 -10.72 13.17 47.42
CA ARG A 7 -9.96 11.98 47.87
C ARG A 7 -9.96 11.92 49.41
N PRO A 8 -10.26 10.76 49.99
CA PRO A 8 -9.16 10.00 50.57
C PRO A 8 -9.21 8.49 50.23
N ALA A 9 -8.02 7.94 50.06
CA ALA A 9 -7.74 6.51 49.97
C ALA A 9 -7.04 6.07 51.27
N THR A 10 -7.74 5.31 52.10
CA THR A 10 -7.24 4.56 53.28
C THR A 10 -8.35 3.55 53.61
N GLU A 11 -8.19 2.22 53.50
CA GLU A 11 -7.63 1.28 54.51
C GLU A 11 -7.66 -0.13 53.85
N SER A 12 -6.55 -0.83 53.60
CA SER A 12 -5.80 -1.76 54.47
C SER A 12 -6.55 -3.02 54.94
N VAL A 13 -6.33 -4.16 54.27
CA VAL A 13 -6.15 -5.47 54.94
C VAL A 13 -5.02 -6.24 54.27
N VAL A 14 -4.07 -6.62 55.10
CA VAL A 14 -2.80 -7.29 54.80
C VAL A 14 -2.88 -8.72 55.34
N CYS A 15 -2.48 -9.72 54.56
CA CYS A 15 -1.97 -11.02 55.02
C CYS A 15 -1.12 -11.60 53.87
N SER A 16 0.19 -11.37 53.78
CA SER A 16 1.32 -11.86 54.59
C SER A 16 1.60 -13.37 54.50
N ARG A 17 2.57 -13.67 53.60
CA ARG A 17 3.77 -14.53 53.79
C ARG A 17 3.63 -16.07 53.78
N ALA A 18 4.18 -16.66 52.72
CA ALA A 18 5.33 -17.59 52.75
C ALA A 18 5.87 -17.69 51.29
N ALA A 19 7.02 -17.15 50.91
CA ALA A 19 8.40 -17.53 51.24
C ALA A 19 8.71 -19.01 50.97
N ASN A 20 9.18 -19.31 49.76
CA ASN A 20 10.28 -20.26 49.63
C ASN A 20 11.29 -19.79 48.58
N ALA A 21 12.50 -19.55 49.06
CA ALA A 21 13.66 -19.09 48.31
C ALA A 21 14.43 -20.30 47.81
N HIS A 22 14.74 -20.35 46.52
CA HIS A 22 15.89 -21.10 46.04
C HIS A 22 16.84 -20.14 45.34
N CYS A 23 17.92 -19.88 46.08
CA CYS A 23 19.21 -19.38 45.63
C CYS A 23 19.75 -20.25 44.48
N GLY A 24 20.38 -19.62 43.49
CA GLY A 24 21.07 -20.33 42.43
C GLY A 24 21.58 -19.43 41.31
N GLN A 25 22.48 -18.51 41.63
CA GLN A 25 23.31 -17.84 40.62
C GLN A 25 24.17 -18.87 39.88
N SER A 26 24.19 -18.86 38.54
CA SER A 26 25.38 -19.15 37.73
C SER A 26 25.19 -18.71 36.27
N LEU A 27 26.26 -18.18 35.70
CA LEU A 27 26.37 -17.39 34.45
C LEU A 27 26.04 -18.16 33.15
N PRO A 28 25.73 -17.45 32.04
CA PRO A 28 25.56 -18.06 30.72
C PRO A 28 26.90 -18.48 30.12
N ARG A 29 27.08 -19.78 29.85
CA ARG A 29 28.14 -20.27 28.94
C ARG A 29 27.53 -20.52 27.57
N GLY A 30 28.04 -19.77 26.59
CA GLY A 30 27.61 -19.86 25.20
C GLY A 30 27.84 -21.25 24.61
N THR A 31 26.88 -21.68 23.79
CA THR A 31 27.07 -22.74 22.80
C THR A 31 26.68 -22.17 21.44
N THR A 32 27.64 -21.52 20.78
CA THR A 32 27.51 -21.17 19.37
C THR A 32 27.70 -22.45 18.55
N ASN A 33 26.64 -23.23 18.36
CA ASN A 33 26.61 -24.24 17.32
C ASN A 33 26.19 -23.57 16.00
N ALA A 34 27.08 -22.73 15.47
CA ALA A 34 27.00 -22.25 14.10
C ALA A 34 27.43 -23.38 13.14
N PRO A 35 26.78 -23.56 11.98
CA PRO A 35 27.15 -24.58 11.01
C PRO A 35 28.59 -24.37 10.52
N LEU A 36 29.37 -25.46 10.48
CA LEU A 36 30.81 -25.50 10.18
C LEU A 36 31.22 -25.04 8.76
N THR A 37 30.32 -24.46 7.97
CA THR A 37 30.56 -24.02 6.59
C THR A 37 31.15 -22.61 6.46
N ALA A 38 31.57 -21.97 7.57
CA ALA A 38 31.97 -20.56 7.58
C ALA A 38 33.48 -20.26 7.40
N LEU A 39 34.38 -21.24 7.35
CA LEU A 39 35.84 -20.99 7.34
C LEU A 39 36.47 -21.10 5.94
N ARG A 40 37.44 -20.23 5.62
CA ARG A 40 38.34 -20.33 4.45
C ARG A 40 39.65 -21.03 4.85
N ARG A 41 40.39 -21.58 3.87
CA ARG A 41 41.61 -22.39 4.08
C ARG A 41 42.76 -21.64 4.76
N ASP A 42 42.79 -20.32 4.65
CA ASP A 42 43.79 -19.43 5.24
C ASP A 42 43.45 -18.99 6.68
N GLY A 43 42.34 -19.46 7.25
CA GLY A 43 41.97 -19.18 8.65
C GLY A 43 41.45 -17.76 8.91
N SER A 44 41.35 -16.91 7.89
CA SER A 44 40.75 -15.58 8.06
C SER A 44 39.22 -15.66 8.02
N LEU A 45 38.56 -15.01 8.99
CA LEU A 45 37.13 -14.74 8.94
C LEU A 45 36.82 -13.99 7.64
N ARG A 46 35.77 -14.43 6.92
CA ARG A 46 35.27 -13.71 5.75
C ARG A 46 34.89 -12.30 6.22
N PRO A 47 35.35 -11.23 5.56
CA PRO A 47 34.89 -9.89 5.89
C PRO A 47 33.40 -9.82 5.57
N HIS A 48 32.58 -10.01 6.59
CA HIS A 48 31.22 -9.50 6.58
C HIS A 48 31.37 -8.00 6.46
N LYS A 49 31.13 -7.49 5.25
CA LYS A 49 30.74 -6.10 5.04
C LYS A 49 29.63 -5.82 6.06
N LYS A 50 30.03 -5.19 7.16
CA LYS A 50 29.14 -4.60 8.14
C LYS A 50 28.33 -3.57 7.35
N GLU A 51 27.03 -3.48 7.67
CA GLU A 51 25.96 -2.72 6.98
C GLU A 51 25.22 -3.59 5.93
N CYS A 52 23.98 -4.06 6.09
CA CYS A 52 22.94 -3.85 7.09
C CYS A 52 22.16 -5.17 7.24
N PHE A 53 22.33 -5.88 8.36
CA PHE A 53 21.22 -6.68 8.87
C PHE A 53 20.29 -5.67 9.56
N SER A 54 19.58 -4.88 8.75
CA SER A 54 18.39 -4.23 9.27
C SER A 54 17.38 -5.34 9.47
N LEU A 55 17.37 -5.88 10.70
CA LEU A 55 16.16 -6.34 11.34
C LEU A 55 15.12 -5.25 11.10
N PHE A 56 14.35 -5.39 10.02
CA PHE A 56 13.29 -4.45 9.69
C PHE A 56 12.12 -4.77 10.63
N THR A 57 12.29 -4.47 11.91
CA THR A 57 11.20 -4.47 12.87
C THR A 57 10.33 -3.29 12.53
N TYR A 58 9.19 -3.55 11.92
CA TYR A 58 8.18 -2.52 11.69
C TYR A 58 7.67 -2.06 13.06
N THR A 59 7.93 -0.80 13.39
CA THR A 59 7.43 -0.15 14.61
C THR A 59 6.40 0.90 14.23
N ASP A 60 5.42 1.14 15.08
CA ASP A 60 4.41 2.17 14.82
C ASP A 60 5.07 3.54 14.59
N LYS A 61 4.63 4.24 13.54
CA LYS A 61 5.12 5.58 13.17
C LYS A 61 3.94 6.53 13.13
N THR A 62 4.13 7.77 13.55
CA THR A 62 3.14 8.83 13.39
C THR A 62 3.50 9.68 12.17
N LEU A 63 2.52 9.92 11.29
CA LEU A 63 2.67 10.69 10.06
C LEU A 63 1.67 11.85 10.05
N SER A 64 2.02 12.96 9.40
CA SER A 64 1.15 14.11 9.22
C SER A 64 0.44 14.06 7.86
N CYS A 65 -0.87 14.31 7.87
CA CYS A 65 -1.67 14.36 6.66
C CYS A 65 -1.39 15.64 5.86
N VAL A 66 -1.15 15.53 4.55
CA VAL A 66 -0.92 16.72 3.69
C VAL A 66 -2.16 17.60 3.51
N ASP A 67 -3.39 17.06 3.62
CA ASP A 67 -4.61 17.83 3.36
C ASP A 67 -5.17 18.53 4.61
N CYS A 68 -5.11 17.88 5.77
CA CYS A 68 -5.71 18.39 7.01
C CYS A 68 -4.72 18.57 8.15
N ASN A 69 -3.43 18.28 7.93
CA ASN A 69 -2.35 18.40 8.89
C ASN A 69 -2.53 17.63 10.21
N THR A 70 -3.52 16.72 10.26
CA THR A 70 -3.73 15.84 11.40
C THR A 70 -2.69 14.73 11.43
N GLU A 71 -2.24 14.41 12.64
CA GLU A 71 -1.35 13.27 12.88
C GLU A 71 -2.18 11.97 12.87
N PHE A 72 -1.66 10.94 12.22
CA PHE A 72 -2.27 9.61 12.20
C PHE A 72 -1.22 8.52 12.39
N SER A 73 -1.63 7.38 12.94
CA SER A 73 -0.75 6.23 13.18
C SER A 73 -0.64 5.36 11.93
N PHE A 74 0.60 5.06 11.55
CA PHE A 74 0.97 4.07 10.54
C PHE A 74 1.58 2.87 11.27
N THR A 75 0.72 1.89 11.56
CA THR A 75 1.04 0.78 12.44
C THR A 75 2.06 -0.17 11.82
N ALA A 76 2.70 -1.00 12.64
CA ALA A 76 3.60 -2.06 12.19
C ALA A 76 2.92 -2.99 11.15
N SER A 77 1.65 -3.32 11.33
CA SER A 77 0.86 -4.14 10.41
C SER A 77 0.56 -3.43 9.08
N ASP A 78 0.27 -2.13 9.11
CA ASP A 78 0.06 -1.36 7.88
C ASP A 78 1.35 -1.25 7.08
N GLN A 79 2.50 -1.07 7.76
CA GLN A 79 3.80 -1.02 7.10
C GLN A 79 4.12 -2.34 6.37
N GLN A 80 3.82 -3.48 6.99
CA GLN A 80 3.97 -4.80 6.35
C GLN A 80 3.07 -4.91 5.11
N PHE A 81 1.79 -4.57 5.25
CA PHE A 81 0.84 -4.61 4.13
C PHE A 81 1.29 -3.76 2.94
N TYR A 82 1.84 -2.57 3.20
CA TYR A 82 2.34 -1.68 2.16
C TYR A 82 3.65 -2.20 1.55
N ALA A 83 4.56 -2.77 2.35
CA ALA A 83 5.81 -3.35 1.86
C ALA A 83 5.56 -4.56 0.94
N ASP A 84 4.67 -5.47 1.35
CA ASP A 84 4.36 -6.70 0.60
C ASP A 84 3.67 -6.43 -0.74
N ARG A 85 2.87 -5.36 -0.79
CA ARG A 85 2.18 -4.91 -2.00
C ARG A 85 3.01 -3.93 -2.84
N GLN A 86 4.24 -3.65 -2.40
CA GLN A 86 5.13 -2.63 -2.99
C GLN A 86 4.44 -1.26 -3.15
N PHE A 87 3.56 -0.89 -2.21
CA PHE A 87 2.89 0.39 -2.21
C PHE A 87 3.72 1.45 -1.47
N SER A 88 3.64 2.69 -1.96
CA SER A 88 4.25 3.85 -1.30
C SER A 88 3.53 4.21 0.00
N GLU A 89 4.28 4.70 0.99
CA GLU A 89 3.77 5.11 2.31
C GLU A 89 2.60 6.12 2.22
N PRO A 90 1.57 5.98 3.07
CA PRO A 90 0.46 6.93 3.16
C PRO A 90 0.86 8.39 3.42
N ARG A 91 0.51 9.29 2.49
CA ARG A 91 0.66 10.76 2.68
C ARG A 91 -0.59 11.46 3.23
N ARG A 92 -1.73 10.76 3.26
CA ARG A 92 -3.03 11.29 3.67
C ARG A 92 -3.61 10.39 4.74
N CYS A 93 -4.23 10.98 5.76
CA CYS A 93 -4.86 10.21 6.82
C CYS A 93 -6.07 9.40 6.30
N PRO A 94 -6.50 8.36 7.04
CA PRO A 94 -7.64 7.53 6.67
C PRO A 94 -8.92 8.33 6.40
N ALA A 95 -9.18 9.38 7.18
CA ALA A 95 -10.34 10.24 7.01
C ALA A 95 -10.33 10.99 5.66
N CYS A 96 -9.22 11.63 5.30
CA CYS A 96 -9.11 12.32 4.00
C CYS A 96 -9.16 11.35 2.82
N ARG A 97 -8.60 10.14 2.96
CA ARG A 97 -8.71 9.08 1.94
C ARG A 97 -10.16 8.60 1.77
N ALA A 98 -10.87 8.37 2.88
CA ALA A 98 -12.28 7.97 2.88
C ALA A 98 -13.16 9.08 2.29
N ALA A 99 -12.95 10.34 2.70
CA ALA A 99 -13.65 11.49 2.15
C ALA A 99 -13.41 11.64 0.64
N LYS A 100 -12.18 11.41 0.15
CA LYS A 100 -11.90 11.45 -1.29
C LYS A 100 -12.53 10.27 -2.04
N LYS A 101 -12.60 9.09 -1.43
CA LYS A 101 -13.31 7.93 -1.98
C LYS A 101 -14.81 8.22 -2.08
N ALA A 102 -15.41 8.78 -1.03
CA ALA A 102 -16.82 9.19 -1.01
C ALA A 102 -17.13 10.29 -2.03
N ALA A 103 -16.28 11.32 -2.11
CA ALA A 103 -16.43 12.43 -3.06
C ALA A 103 -16.23 12.03 -4.53
N ARG A 104 -15.62 10.87 -4.79
CA ARG A 104 -15.39 10.38 -6.16
C ARG A 104 -16.54 9.56 -6.72
N GLY A 105 -17.53 9.17 -5.90
CA GLY A 105 -18.70 8.40 -6.35
C GLY A 105 -18.32 7.06 -7.00
N GLU A 106 -18.58 5.95 -6.32
CA GLU A 106 -19.10 4.77 -7.03
C GLU A 106 -18.28 4.20 -8.21
N SER A 107 -16.96 3.97 -8.06
CA SER A 107 -16.23 3.15 -9.05
C SER A 107 -15.00 2.43 -8.48
N SER A 108 -15.24 1.44 -7.61
CA SER A 108 -14.35 0.27 -7.39
C SER A 108 -14.99 -0.67 -6.35
N GLY A 109 -15.59 -1.79 -6.81
CA GLY A 109 -16.20 -2.84 -5.97
C GLY A 109 -15.19 -3.59 -5.06
N SER A 110 -15.54 -4.49 -4.15
CA SER A 110 -16.73 -5.32 -3.93
C SER A 110 -16.62 -6.04 -2.56
N TYR A 111 -17.70 -6.15 -1.77
CA TYR A 111 -18.11 -7.40 -1.11
C TYR A 111 -19.64 -7.40 -0.81
N SER A 112 -20.35 -8.06 -1.71
CA SER A 112 -21.69 -8.67 -1.66
C SER A 112 -22.68 -8.36 -0.51
N ASN A 113 -23.86 -7.83 -0.87
CA ASN A 113 -25.15 -8.53 -0.69
C ASN A 113 -26.29 -7.87 -1.53
N GLY A 114 -27.16 -8.69 -2.15
CA GLY A 114 -28.53 -8.32 -2.52
C GLY A 114 -28.78 -7.90 -3.97
N GLY A 115 -29.30 -8.81 -4.79
CA GLY A 115 -29.51 -8.63 -6.23
C GLY A 115 -30.75 -7.82 -6.65
N GLY A 116 -30.78 -7.50 -7.94
CA GLY A 116 -31.95 -6.92 -8.63
C GLY A 116 -31.67 -6.83 -10.12
N TYR A 117 -32.32 -7.69 -10.91
CA TYR A 117 -32.36 -7.64 -12.37
C TYR A 117 -33.11 -6.37 -12.78
N GLY A 118 -32.46 -5.45 -13.50
CA GLY A 118 -33.12 -4.22 -13.91
C GLY A 118 -32.30 -3.34 -14.82
N GLY A 119 -32.49 -3.56 -16.13
CA GLY A 119 -32.61 -2.48 -17.10
C GLY A 119 -31.32 -1.77 -17.51
N GLY A 120 -30.91 -2.01 -18.76
CA GLY A 120 -29.86 -1.24 -19.41
C GLY A 120 -30.18 0.26 -19.50
N GLY A 121 -29.10 1.03 -19.60
CA GLY A 121 -29.16 2.46 -19.92
C GLY A 121 -27.77 2.90 -20.33
N GLY A 122 -27.50 2.90 -21.64
CA GLY A 122 -26.23 3.31 -22.22
C GLY A 122 -25.83 4.72 -21.78
N GLY A 123 -24.71 4.82 -21.08
CA GLY A 123 -24.14 6.07 -20.61
C GLY A 123 -23.32 6.77 -21.68
N GLY A 124 -23.95 7.76 -22.33
CA GLY A 124 -23.37 9.09 -22.57
C GLY A 124 -21.95 9.17 -23.12
N TYR A 125 -21.75 8.85 -24.40
CA TYR A 125 -20.72 9.50 -25.20
C TYR A 125 -21.39 10.50 -26.12
N SER A 126 -21.21 11.77 -25.78
CA SER A 126 -21.69 12.94 -26.49
C SER A 126 -21.66 12.76 -28.01
N ASP A 127 -22.83 12.95 -28.60
CA ASP A 127 -23.15 13.07 -30.02
C ASP A 127 -22.45 14.30 -30.66
N ARG A 128 -21.12 14.35 -30.55
CA ARG A 128 -20.30 15.24 -31.38
C ARG A 128 -20.02 14.48 -32.68
N PRO A 129 -20.42 15.01 -33.84
CA PRO A 129 -20.11 14.40 -35.12
C PRO A 129 -18.59 14.16 -35.19
N ARG A 130 -18.17 12.90 -35.27
CA ARG A 130 -16.75 12.57 -35.44
C ARG A 130 -16.33 13.09 -36.81
N GLU A 131 -15.48 14.11 -36.84
CA GLU A 131 -14.89 14.61 -38.08
C GLU A 131 -14.10 13.48 -38.75
N MET A 132 -14.50 13.12 -39.97
CA MET A 132 -13.81 12.14 -40.79
C MET A 132 -12.81 12.87 -41.68
N PHE A 133 -11.53 12.54 -41.56
CA PHE A 133 -10.47 13.05 -42.41
C PHE A 133 -10.26 12.12 -43.61
N SER A 134 -10.00 12.69 -44.79
CA SER A 134 -9.61 11.94 -45.98
C SER A 134 -8.12 11.67 -45.99
N ALA A 135 -7.73 10.48 -46.42
CA ALA A 135 -6.36 10.04 -46.59
C ALA A 135 -6.25 9.04 -47.75
N THR A 136 -5.08 8.89 -48.35
CA THR A 136 -4.84 7.84 -49.34
C THR A 136 -4.42 6.55 -48.64
N CYS A 137 -5.05 5.43 -48.98
CA CYS A 137 -4.68 4.11 -48.45
C CYS A 137 -3.33 3.65 -49.02
N ASP A 138 -2.41 3.24 -48.14
CA ASP A 138 -1.06 2.81 -48.53
C ASP A 138 -1.05 1.48 -49.29
N SER A 139 -1.98 0.56 -48.98
CA SER A 139 -2.04 -0.76 -49.62
C SER A 139 -2.73 -0.80 -50.98
N CYS A 140 -3.73 0.06 -51.21
CA CYS A 140 -4.57 -0.03 -52.40
C CYS A 140 -4.76 1.30 -53.15
N GLY A 141 -4.22 2.40 -52.63
CA GLY A 141 -4.26 3.72 -53.27
C GLY A 141 -5.62 4.43 -53.26
N LYS A 142 -6.66 3.82 -52.68
CA LYS A 142 -8.02 4.40 -52.61
C LYS A 142 -8.17 5.40 -51.47
N GLU A 143 -9.15 6.30 -51.59
CA GLU A 143 -9.52 7.23 -50.51
C GLU A 143 -10.05 6.47 -49.28
N ALA A 144 -9.49 6.79 -48.12
CA ALA A 144 -9.87 6.28 -46.81
C ALA A 144 -10.43 7.41 -45.94
N ARG A 145 -11.57 7.17 -45.28
CA ARG A 145 -12.13 8.07 -44.27
C ARG A 145 -11.75 7.58 -42.89
N VAL A 146 -10.92 8.35 -42.19
CA VAL A 146 -10.37 7.96 -40.89
C VAL A 146 -10.78 8.95 -39.79
N PRO A 147 -11.00 8.48 -38.54
CA PRO A 147 -11.44 9.33 -37.42
C PRO A 147 -10.29 10.12 -36.78
N PHE A 148 -9.08 10.02 -37.33
CA PHE A 148 -7.88 10.72 -36.85
C PHE A 148 -7.25 11.48 -38.02
N ARG A 149 -6.59 12.61 -37.73
CA ARG A 149 -5.87 13.38 -38.75
C ARG A 149 -4.59 12.63 -39.15
N PRO A 150 -4.40 12.27 -40.44
CA PRO A 150 -3.16 11.65 -40.90
C PRO A 150 -1.97 12.59 -40.71
N THR A 151 -0.88 12.08 -40.13
CA THR A 151 0.34 12.85 -39.87
C THR A 151 1.46 12.58 -40.88
N GLY A 152 1.21 11.74 -41.90
CA GLY A 152 2.19 11.36 -42.94
C GLY A 152 3.34 10.46 -42.47
N THR A 153 3.54 10.30 -41.16
CA THR A 153 4.60 9.49 -40.56
C THR A 153 4.24 8.02 -40.39
N LYS A 154 2.95 7.67 -40.45
CA LYS A 154 2.44 6.30 -40.27
C LYS A 154 1.50 5.95 -41.42
N PRO A 155 1.60 4.73 -42.00
CA PRO A 155 0.75 4.34 -43.12
C PRO A 155 -0.72 4.32 -42.71
N VAL A 156 -1.58 4.84 -43.59
CA VAL A 156 -3.03 4.87 -43.41
C VAL A 156 -3.64 3.76 -44.24
N TYR A 157 -4.58 3.01 -43.65
CA TYR A 157 -5.29 1.92 -44.32
C TYR A 157 -6.78 2.19 -44.37
N CYS A 158 -7.42 1.84 -45.49
CA CYS A 158 -8.88 1.84 -45.57
C CYS A 158 -9.48 0.69 -44.76
N SER A 159 -10.76 0.79 -44.41
CA SER A 159 -11.48 -0.21 -43.60
C SER A 159 -11.43 -1.62 -44.18
N ASP A 160 -11.28 -1.74 -45.51
CA ASP A 160 -11.18 -3.04 -46.17
C ASP A 160 -9.77 -3.64 -46.09
N CYS A 161 -8.73 -2.82 -46.21
CA CYS A 161 -7.33 -3.27 -46.06
C CYS A 161 -6.97 -3.55 -44.61
N PHE A 162 -7.57 -2.83 -43.65
CA PHE A 162 -7.34 -3.06 -42.22
C PHE A 162 -7.97 -4.37 -41.70
N ARG A 163 -9.03 -4.85 -42.37
CA ARG A 163 -9.74 -6.10 -42.00
C ARG A 163 -9.21 -7.34 -42.71
N ARG A 164 -8.33 -7.17 -43.69
CA ARG A 164 -7.67 -8.26 -44.43
C ARG A 164 -6.39 -8.67 -43.71
#